data_AF-A0A1I5HZU5-F1
#
_entry.id   AF-A0A1I5HZU5-F1
#
_cell.length_a   1.000
_cell.length_b   1.000
_cell.length_c   1.000
_cell.angle_alpha   90.00
_cell.angle_beta   90.00
_cell.angle_gamma   90.00
#
_symmetry.space_group_name_H-M   'P 1'
#
loop_
_entity.id
_entity.type
_entity.pdbx_description
1 polymer ?
#
loop_
_entity_poly.entity_id
_entity_poly.type
_entity_poly.pdbx_seq_one_letter_code
_entity_poly.pdbx_strand_id
1 'polypeptide(L)'
;MVPRRDPGGAPGSGHEVSTATAYRYLHEGIDVLASAAPGLHGALLAARAAGHTHVSLDGTLIATGRCRALGPTAGVDLWWSGKHHRHGGNIQVVTAPDGWPLWTSPVRPGREHDTRCARTHSGLLDTLAAFTDDTHAALGDLGYEGEADRLTVPFKPVPGGGRTVNQRTVNSLHSAVRALAERGNALLKSTFAALRRVTLCPWRIGAITAAALVLLHVEHNRTT
;
A
#
# COMPACT_ATOMS: atom_id res chain seq x y z
N MET A 1 -31.21 17.88 45.11
CA MET A 1 -29.76 18.10 44.94
C MET A 1 -29.28 17.18 43.83
N VAL A 2 -29.12 17.72 42.62
CA VAL A 2 -28.74 16.95 41.41
C VAL A 2 -27.21 16.82 41.40
N PRO A 3 -26.62 15.62 41.20
CA PRO A 3 -25.17 15.51 41.11
C PRO A 3 -24.70 16.11 39.79
N ARG A 4 -23.71 17.00 39.87
CA ARG A 4 -23.03 17.56 38.69
C ARG A 4 -22.21 16.45 38.01
N ARG A 5 -22.35 16.34 36.69
CA ARG A 5 -21.44 15.56 35.83
C ARG A 5 -20.08 16.25 35.79
N ASP A 6 -19.01 15.49 36.04
CA ASP A 6 -17.65 15.91 35.73
C ASP A 6 -17.47 16.08 34.21
N PRO A 7 -16.92 17.22 33.74
CA PRO A 7 -16.56 17.39 32.34
C PRO A 7 -15.19 16.75 32.09
N GLY A 8 -15.18 15.79 31.16
CA GLY A 8 -14.03 15.25 30.41
C GLY A 8 -12.61 15.56 30.90
N GLY A 9 -11.99 14.58 31.56
CA GLY A 9 -10.54 14.50 31.65
C GLY A 9 -9.93 14.31 30.26
N ALA A 10 -9.17 15.31 29.81
CA ALA A 10 -8.40 15.27 28.57
C ALA A 10 -7.23 14.26 28.70
N PRO A 11 -6.84 13.58 27.60
CA PRO A 11 -5.62 12.77 27.59
C PRO A 11 -4.40 13.71 27.72
N GLY A 12 -3.66 13.63 28.83
CA GLY A 12 -2.43 14.42 29.03
C GLY A 12 -1.86 14.55 30.45
N SER A 13 -2.43 13.94 31.48
CA SER A 13 -2.02 14.18 32.88
C SER A 13 -0.97 13.19 33.41
N GLY A 14 0.15 13.00 32.70
CA GLY A 14 1.22 12.08 33.15
C GLY A 14 2.65 12.63 33.11
N HIS A 15 2.95 13.58 32.20
CA HIS A 15 4.35 13.95 31.88
C HIS A 15 4.60 15.45 31.63
N GLU A 16 3.66 16.34 31.94
CA GLU A 16 3.77 17.80 31.66
C GLU A 16 4.09 18.16 30.19
N VAL A 17 3.72 17.29 29.24
CA VAL A 17 3.97 17.52 27.80
C VAL A 17 2.78 18.23 27.16
N SER A 18 3.02 19.34 26.46
CA SER A 18 1.98 20.03 25.70
C SER A 18 1.48 19.18 24.53
N THR A 19 0.20 19.33 24.17
CA THR A 19 -0.39 18.61 23.01
C THR A 19 0.43 18.81 21.73
N ALA A 20 0.93 20.02 21.48
CA ALA A 20 1.78 20.31 20.34
C ALA A 20 3.08 19.48 20.34
N THR A 21 3.70 19.34 21.52
CA THR A 21 4.91 18.53 21.69
C THR A 21 4.61 17.05 21.52
N ALA A 22 3.48 16.57 22.04
CA ALA A 22 3.06 15.19 21.84
C ALA A 22 2.85 14.85 20.34
N TYR A 23 2.21 15.73 19.57
CA TYR A 23 2.07 15.56 18.11
C TYR A 23 3.41 15.62 17.38
N ARG A 24 4.32 16.48 17.80
CA ARG A 24 5.67 16.54 17.24
C ARG A 24 6.40 15.21 17.45
N TYR A 25 6.42 14.68 18.67
CA TYR A 25 7.04 13.39 18.97
C TYR A 25 6.37 12.22 18.27
N LEU A 26 5.04 12.26 18.09
CA LEU A 26 4.33 11.27 17.27
C LEU A 26 4.87 11.26 15.82
N HIS A 27 5.01 12.44 15.20
CA HIS A 27 5.52 12.53 13.84
C HIS A 27 7.00 12.15 13.72
N GLU A 28 7.83 12.57 14.67
CA GLU A 28 9.24 12.17 14.74
C GLU A 28 9.38 10.65 14.88
N GLY A 29 8.61 10.02 15.76
CA GLY A 29 8.62 8.57 15.93
C GLY A 29 8.20 7.81 14.67
N ILE A 30 7.15 8.30 13.97
CA ILE A 30 6.74 7.73 12.68
C ILE A 30 7.86 7.87 11.64
N ASP A 31 8.51 9.02 11.58
CA ASP A 31 9.55 9.28 10.56
C ASP A 31 10.82 8.47 10.83
N VAL A 32 11.22 8.29 12.10
CA VAL A 32 12.32 7.40 12.48
C VAL A 32 12.03 5.97 12.03
N LEU A 33 10.85 5.44 12.35
CA LEU A 33 10.48 4.08 11.92
C LEU A 33 10.40 3.97 10.40
N ALA A 34 9.76 4.93 9.72
CA ALA A 34 9.63 4.93 8.27
C ALA A 34 11.00 5.01 7.56
N SER A 35 11.99 5.70 8.14
CA SER A 35 13.34 5.78 7.58
C SER A 35 14.10 4.45 7.58
N ALA A 36 13.70 3.51 8.44
CA ALA A 36 14.24 2.17 8.50
C ALA A 36 13.54 1.20 7.52
N ALA A 37 12.49 1.64 6.80
CA ALA A 37 11.80 0.80 5.84
C ALA A 37 12.73 0.38 4.70
N PRO A 38 12.64 -0.87 4.21
CA PRO A 38 13.48 -1.32 3.12
C PRO A 38 13.21 -0.46 1.87
N GLY A 39 14.27 -0.13 1.13
CA GLY A 39 14.11 0.40 -0.23
C GLY A 39 13.67 -0.70 -1.18
N LEU A 40 12.97 -0.35 -2.27
CA LEU A 40 12.45 -1.32 -3.25
C LEU A 40 13.55 -2.24 -3.79
N HIS A 41 14.68 -1.67 -4.20
CA HIS A 41 15.80 -2.46 -4.73
C HIS A 41 16.34 -3.46 -3.71
N GLY A 42 16.53 -3.02 -2.46
CA GLY A 42 16.97 -3.89 -1.37
C GLY A 42 15.97 -5.01 -1.09
N ALA A 43 14.67 -4.69 -1.05
CA ALA A 43 13.60 -5.67 -0.86
C ALA A 43 13.59 -6.74 -1.98
N LEU A 44 13.78 -6.33 -3.24
CA LEU A 44 13.81 -7.27 -4.37
C LEU A 44 15.09 -8.12 -4.40
N LEU A 45 16.25 -7.53 -4.10
CA LEU A 45 17.50 -8.30 -3.95
C LEU A 45 17.35 -9.38 -2.86
N ALA A 46 16.74 -8.99 -1.75
CA ALA A 46 16.58 -9.87 -0.62
C ALA A 46 15.53 -10.96 -0.89
N ALA A 47 14.46 -10.64 -1.65
CA ALA A 47 13.53 -11.63 -2.18
C ALA A 47 14.21 -12.65 -3.12
N ARG A 48 15.11 -12.19 -4.01
CA ARG A 48 15.92 -13.09 -4.85
C ARG A 48 16.81 -13.99 -3.99
N ALA A 49 17.50 -13.44 -2.99
CA ALA A 49 18.34 -14.20 -2.08
C ALA A 49 17.55 -15.25 -1.27
N ALA A 50 16.29 -14.96 -0.94
CA ALA A 50 15.36 -15.88 -0.30
C ALA A 50 14.78 -16.95 -1.26
N GLY A 51 15.15 -16.93 -2.55
CA GLY A 51 14.69 -17.89 -3.55
C GLY A 51 13.26 -17.66 -4.04
N HIS A 52 12.72 -16.46 -3.88
CA HIS A 52 11.38 -16.14 -4.39
C HIS A 52 11.38 -16.00 -5.91
N THR A 53 10.64 -16.89 -6.58
CA THR A 53 10.50 -16.91 -8.04
C THR A 53 9.61 -15.80 -8.59
N HIS A 54 8.86 -15.12 -7.73
CA HIS A 54 8.04 -13.99 -8.16
C HIS A 54 7.78 -13.04 -7.02
N VAL A 55 7.42 -11.82 -7.36
CA VAL A 55 6.84 -10.83 -6.46
C VAL A 55 5.56 -10.30 -7.07
N SER A 56 4.64 -9.84 -6.24
CA SER A 56 3.39 -9.24 -6.72
C SER A 56 3.30 -7.77 -6.34
N LEU A 57 3.06 -6.91 -7.32
CA LEU A 57 2.67 -5.52 -7.14
C LEU A 57 1.14 -5.45 -7.00
N ASP A 58 0.68 -4.77 -5.96
CA ASP A 58 -0.74 -4.51 -5.75
C ASP A 58 -1.00 -3.12 -5.15
N GLY A 59 -2.11 -2.51 -5.55
CA GLY A 59 -2.52 -1.21 -5.04
C GLY A 59 -3.52 -1.35 -3.90
N THR A 60 -3.34 -0.61 -2.81
CA THR A 60 -4.25 -0.66 -1.68
C THR A 60 -4.66 0.72 -1.19
N LEU A 61 -5.96 0.91 -0.96
CA LEU A 61 -6.47 2.15 -0.40
C LEU A 61 -6.43 2.11 1.14
N ILE A 62 -5.70 3.04 1.74
CA ILE A 62 -5.74 3.31 3.18
C ILE A 62 -6.78 4.42 3.42
N ALA A 63 -7.84 4.11 4.14
CA ALA A 63 -8.93 5.06 4.34
C ALA A 63 -8.48 6.26 5.19
N THR A 64 -9.03 7.43 4.92
CA THR A 64 -8.88 8.64 5.75
C THR A 64 -10.24 9.18 6.18
N GLY A 65 -10.24 10.11 7.15
CA GLY A 65 -11.33 11.06 7.29
C GLY A 65 -11.63 11.82 5.98
N ARG A 66 -12.80 12.47 5.92
CA ARG A 66 -13.20 13.29 4.77
C ARG A 66 -12.18 14.40 4.57
N CYS A 67 -11.65 14.52 3.35
CA CYS A 67 -10.70 15.56 2.98
C CYS A 67 -11.21 16.29 1.75
N ARG A 68 -11.54 17.58 1.88
CA ARG A 68 -12.08 18.42 0.80
C ARG A 68 -11.00 19.10 -0.05
N ALA A 69 -9.80 18.51 -0.12
CA ALA A 69 -8.77 19.00 -1.02
C ALA A 69 -9.26 18.91 -2.46
N LEU A 70 -9.07 19.96 -3.25
CA LEU A 70 -9.57 20.04 -4.63
C LEU A 70 -8.87 19.00 -5.51
N GLY A 71 -9.67 18.16 -6.17
CA GLY A 71 -9.20 17.27 -7.21
C GLY A 71 -9.21 17.94 -8.59
N PRO A 72 -8.62 17.30 -9.61
CA PRO A 72 -8.61 17.80 -10.99
C PRO A 72 -9.99 17.72 -11.68
N THR A 73 -10.96 17.03 -11.08
CA THR A 73 -12.33 16.94 -11.59
C THR A 73 -13.23 17.78 -10.70
N ALA A 74 -13.98 18.72 -11.28
CA ALA A 74 -14.90 19.57 -10.53
C ALA A 74 -15.91 18.72 -9.72
N GLY A 75 -16.08 19.07 -8.44
CA GLY A 75 -16.99 18.34 -7.54
C GLY A 75 -16.45 17.02 -6.99
N VAL A 76 -15.23 16.60 -7.34
CA VAL A 76 -14.61 15.38 -6.81
C VAL A 76 -13.36 15.73 -6.01
N ASP A 77 -13.37 15.40 -4.73
CA ASP A 77 -12.23 15.61 -3.84
C ASP A 77 -11.00 14.81 -4.30
N LEU A 78 -9.81 15.38 -4.10
CA LEU A 78 -8.52 14.78 -4.49
C LEU A 78 -8.33 13.38 -3.92
N TRP A 79 -8.72 13.18 -2.65
CA TRP A 79 -8.55 11.92 -1.94
C TRP A 79 -9.74 10.97 -2.10
N TRP A 80 -10.77 11.35 -2.84
CA TRP A 80 -11.94 10.50 -3.05
C TRP A 80 -11.64 9.38 -4.04
N SER A 81 -11.70 8.14 -3.58
CA SER A 81 -11.61 6.97 -4.45
C SER A 81 -12.99 6.61 -4.98
N GLY A 82 -13.17 6.70 -6.30
CA GLY A 82 -14.39 6.24 -6.97
C GLY A 82 -14.60 4.74 -6.79
N LYS A 83 -13.54 3.93 -6.90
CA LYS A 83 -13.56 2.46 -6.75
C LYS A 83 -14.07 2.01 -5.38
N HIS A 84 -13.68 2.71 -4.31
CA HIS A 84 -13.97 2.31 -2.93
C HIS A 84 -15.06 3.16 -2.26
N HIS A 85 -15.61 4.16 -2.97
CA HIS A 85 -16.59 5.12 -2.46
C HIS A 85 -16.22 5.72 -1.09
N ARG A 86 -14.94 6.10 -0.93
CA ARG A 86 -14.41 6.71 0.31
C ARG A 86 -13.17 7.54 0.06
N HIS A 87 -12.88 8.46 0.98
CA HIS A 87 -11.59 9.15 1.04
C HIS A 87 -10.49 8.19 1.50
N GLY A 88 -9.35 8.22 0.82
CA GLY A 88 -8.22 7.35 1.11
C GLY A 88 -6.96 7.77 0.37
N GLY A 89 -5.81 7.31 0.84
CA GLY A 89 -4.55 7.34 0.11
C GLY A 89 -4.26 5.99 -0.54
N ASN A 90 -3.83 5.99 -1.79
CA ASN A 90 -3.39 4.80 -2.50
C ASN A 90 -1.91 4.54 -2.17
N ILE A 91 -1.61 3.32 -1.74
CA ILE A 91 -0.27 2.80 -1.50
C ILE A 91 -0.05 1.59 -2.39
N GLN A 92 1.07 1.56 -3.10
CA GLN A 92 1.51 0.39 -3.84
C GLN A 92 2.32 -0.51 -2.90
N VAL A 93 2.07 -1.80 -2.93
CA VAL A 93 2.73 -2.80 -2.07
C VAL A 93 3.33 -3.87 -2.95
N VAL A 94 4.59 -4.21 -2.66
CA VAL A 94 5.26 -5.37 -3.26
C VAL A 94 5.25 -6.49 -2.22
N THR A 95 4.83 -7.68 -2.63
CA THR A 95 4.68 -8.84 -1.75
C THR A 95 5.45 -10.05 -2.28
N ALA A 96 5.95 -10.87 -1.37
CA ALA A 96 6.51 -12.18 -1.64
C ALA A 96 5.42 -13.18 -2.06
N PRO A 97 5.78 -14.36 -2.60
CA PRO A 97 4.83 -15.38 -3.05
C PRO A 97 3.78 -15.79 -2.02
N ASP A 98 4.15 -15.82 -0.74
CA ASP A 98 3.27 -16.23 0.35
C ASP A 98 2.31 -15.12 0.83
N GLY A 99 2.47 -13.91 0.31
CA GLY A 99 1.73 -12.70 0.69
C GLY A 99 2.43 -11.83 1.71
N TRP A 100 3.70 -12.10 2.06
CA TRP A 100 4.44 -11.22 2.97
C TRP A 100 4.74 -9.86 2.31
N PRO A 101 4.39 -8.72 2.93
CA PRO A 101 4.71 -7.42 2.38
C PRO A 101 6.21 -7.14 2.51
N LEU A 102 6.85 -6.83 1.38
CA LEU A 102 8.29 -6.58 1.28
C LEU A 102 8.60 -5.08 1.22
N TRP A 103 7.72 -4.31 0.59
CA TRP A 103 7.92 -2.89 0.34
C TRP A 103 6.60 -2.17 0.15
N THR A 104 6.55 -0.88 0.53
CA THR A 104 5.39 -0.01 0.37
C THR A 104 5.81 1.33 -0.23
N SER A 105 5.01 1.87 -1.16
CA SER A 105 5.29 3.16 -1.80
C SER A 105 4.93 4.36 -0.91
N PRO A 106 5.46 5.56 -1.23
CA PRO A 106 4.86 6.81 -0.79
C PRO A 106 3.37 6.89 -1.19
N VAL A 107 2.59 7.67 -0.46
CA VAL A 107 1.15 7.78 -0.72
C VAL A 107 0.85 8.58 -1.98
N ARG A 108 -0.16 8.14 -2.72
CA ARG A 108 -0.82 8.88 -3.79
C ARG A 108 -2.29 9.18 -3.44
N PRO A 109 -2.90 10.22 -4.03
CA PRO A 109 -4.33 10.49 -3.83
C PRO A 109 -5.20 9.29 -4.22
N GLY A 110 -6.20 8.95 -3.40
CA GLY A 110 -7.05 7.74 -3.60
C GLY A 110 -7.88 7.71 -4.87
N ARG A 111 -8.01 8.84 -5.58
CA ARG A 111 -8.62 8.91 -6.91
C ARG A 111 -7.73 8.35 -8.02
N GLU A 112 -6.42 8.29 -7.81
CA GLU A 112 -5.47 7.87 -8.83
C GLU A 112 -5.55 6.35 -9.03
N HIS A 113 -5.60 5.95 -10.29
CA HIS A 113 -5.54 4.54 -10.70
C HIS A 113 -4.16 3.95 -10.39
N ASP A 114 -4.12 2.65 -10.13
CA ASP A 114 -2.90 1.95 -9.72
C ASP A 114 -1.76 2.10 -10.73
N THR A 115 -2.02 1.95 -12.04
CA THR A 115 -1.02 2.27 -13.09
C THR A 115 -0.44 3.69 -12.95
N ARG A 116 -1.27 4.70 -12.66
CA ARG A 116 -0.79 6.08 -12.50
C ARG A 116 0.05 6.24 -11.23
N CYS A 117 -0.36 5.61 -10.13
CA CYS A 117 0.43 5.57 -8.91
C CYS A 117 1.80 4.96 -9.20
N ALA A 118 1.84 3.79 -9.83
CA ALA A 118 3.08 3.11 -10.15
C ALA A 118 4.01 3.92 -11.06
N ARG A 119 3.49 4.54 -12.13
CA ARG A 119 4.25 5.44 -13.01
C ARG A 119 4.84 6.67 -12.30
N THR A 120 4.16 7.16 -11.27
CA THR A 120 4.59 8.37 -10.55
C THR A 120 5.72 8.07 -9.55
N HIS A 121 5.86 6.83 -9.11
CA HIS A 121 6.97 6.41 -8.26
C HIS A 121 8.20 6.10 -9.11
N SER A 122 9.12 7.07 -9.15
CA SER A 122 10.36 6.97 -9.91
C SER A 122 11.09 5.65 -9.64
N GLY A 123 11.37 4.90 -10.71
CA GLY A 123 12.08 3.63 -10.66
C GLY A 123 11.28 2.43 -10.19
N LEU A 124 10.01 2.55 -9.77
CA LEU A 124 9.22 1.39 -9.33
C LEU A 124 9.09 0.34 -10.44
N LEU A 125 8.57 0.77 -11.59
CA LEU A 125 8.32 -0.11 -12.72
C LEU A 125 9.62 -0.62 -13.36
N ASP A 126 10.63 0.24 -13.48
CA ASP A 126 11.93 -0.15 -14.03
C ASP A 126 12.65 -1.17 -13.12
N THR A 127 12.52 -1.02 -11.80
CA THR A 127 13.11 -1.96 -10.82
C THR A 127 12.37 -3.30 -10.82
N LEU A 128 11.05 -3.31 -10.99
CA LEU A 128 10.26 -4.54 -11.14
C LEU A 128 10.54 -5.23 -12.48
N ALA A 129 10.73 -4.47 -13.55
CA ALA A 129 11.16 -5.02 -14.84
C ALA A 129 12.54 -5.67 -14.72
N ALA A 130 13.49 -5.05 -14.03
CA ALA A 130 14.82 -5.62 -13.78
C ALA A 130 14.81 -6.84 -12.85
N PHE A 131 13.74 -7.04 -12.06
CA PHE A 131 13.54 -8.27 -11.31
C PHE A 131 13.08 -9.43 -12.20
N THR A 132 12.49 -9.14 -13.36
CA THR A 132 11.95 -10.18 -14.25
C THR A 132 13.07 -10.75 -15.15
N ASP A 133 13.20 -12.08 -15.17
CA ASP A 133 14.12 -12.84 -16.02
C ASP A 133 13.51 -14.21 -16.34
N ASP A 134 14.28 -15.14 -16.93
CA ASP A 134 13.80 -16.48 -17.32
C ASP A 134 13.19 -17.30 -16.17
N THR A 135 13.51 -16.96 -14.92
CA THR A 135 13.10 -17.69 -13.71
C THR A 135 12.36 -16.84 -12.68
N HIS A 136 12.33 -15.51 -12.87
CA HIS A 136 11.71 -14.56 -11.95
C HIS A 136 10.65 -13.72 -12.64
N ALA A 137 9.54 -13.43 -11.96
CA ALA A 137 8.49 -12.58 -12.51
C ALA A 137 7.95 -11.54 -11.52
N ALA A 138 7.79 -10.30 -11.98
CA ALA A 138 6.99 -9.29 -11.28
C ALA A 138 5.54 -9.33 -11.78
N LEU A 139 4.58 -9.61 -10.89
CA LEU A 139 3.17 -9.82 -11.23
C LEU A 139 2.32 -8.60 -10.89
N GLY A 140 1.48 -8.14 -11.82
CA GLY A 140 0.48 -7.09 -11.61
C GLY A 140 -0.96 -7.59 -11.78
N ASP A 141 -1.93 -6.86 -11.22
CA ASP A 141 -3.34 -7.05 -11.57
C ASP A 141 -3.67 -6.46 -12.96
N LEU A 142 -4.93 -6.63 -13.38
CA LEU A 142 -5.40 -6.02 -14.64
C LEU A 142 -5.39 -4.48 -14.60
N GLY A 143 -5.39 -3.88 -13.41
CA GLY A 143 -5.22 -2.44 -13.20
C GLY A 143 -3.83 -1.92 -13.59
N TYR A 144 -2.88 -2.80 -13.89
CA TYR A 144 -1.56 -2.50 -14.48
C TYR A 144 -1.42 -2.93 -15.95
N GLU A 145 -2.52 -3.18 -16.67
CA GLU A 145 -2.47 -3.63 -18.07
C GLU A 145 -1.62 -2.74 -19.00
N GLY A 146 -1.53 -1.44 -18.68
CA GLY A 146 -0.72 -0.47 -19.41
C GLY A 146 0.79 -0.62 -19.23
N GLU A 147 1.23 -1.58 -18.40
CA GLU A 147 2.63 -1.90 -18.08
C GLU A 147 2.96 -3.37 -18.41
N ALA A 148 2.23 -3.99 -19.35
CA ALA A 148 2.44 -5.38 -19.73
C ALA A 148 3.82 -5.70 -20.33
N ASP A 149 4.58 -4.66 -20.73
CA ASP A 149 5.97 -4.73 -21.15
C ASP A 149 6.96 -4.84 -19.98
N ARG A 150 6.52 -4.49 -18.76
CA ARG A 150 7.34 -4.42 -17.54
C ARG A 150 6.87 -5.36 -16.44
N LEU A 151 5.59 -5.71 -16.45
CA LEU A 151 4.94 -6.58 -15.48
C LEU A 151 4.23 -7.73 -16.21
N THR A 152 4.24 -8.90 -15.60
CA THR A 152 3.35 -9.98 -16.01
C THR A 152 1.94 -9.66 -15.53
N VAL A 153 1.00 -9.48 -16.45
CA VAL A 153 -0.39 -9.11 -16.19
C VAL A 153 -1.36 -10.07 -16.90
N PRO A 154 -2.58 -10.26 -16.39
CA PRO A 154 -3.53 -11.17 -17.03
C PRO A 154 -4.02 -10.62 -18.37
N PHE A 155 -4.37 -11.53 -19.30
CA PHE A 155 -4.89 -11.15 -20.60
C PHE A 155 -6.28 -10.50 -20.49
N LYS A 156 -6.40 -9.29 -21.05
CA LYS A 156 -7.70 -8.64 -21.27
C LYS A 156 -8.42 -9.26 -22.48
N PRO A 157 -9.72 -9.58 -22.38
CA PRO A 157 -10.48 -9.98 -23.55
C PRO A 157 -10.59 -8.81 -24.53
N VAL A 158 -10.46 -9.10 -25.82
CA VAL A 158 -10.78 -8.14 -26.88
C VAL A 158 -12.30 -7.94 -26.95
N PRO A 159 -12.78 -6.70 -27.16
CA PRO A 159 -14.20 -6.44 -27.36
C PRO A 159 -14.77 -7.33 -28.47
N GLY A 160 -15.82 -8.11 -28.17
CA GLY A 160 -16.47 -9.01 -29.13
C GLY A 160 -15.77 -10.35 -29.40
N GLY A 161 -14.57 -10.61 -28.86
CA GLY A 161 -13.77 -11.80 -29.18
C GLY A 161 -13.54 -12.80 -28.04
N GLY A 162 -14.05 -12.56 -26.83
CA GLY A 162 -13.88 -13.46 -25.68
C GLY A 162 -12.41 -13.68 -25.29
N ARG A 163 -12.14 -14.76 -24.53
CA ARG A 163 -10.78 -15.27 -24.24
C ARG A 163 -10.63 -16.65 -24.82
N THR A 164 -9.45 -17.00 -25.35
CA THR A 164 -9.16 -18.39 -25.71
C THR A 164 -9.09 -19.29 -24.48
N VAL A 165 -9.15 -20.62 -24.66
CA VAL A 165 -8.97 -21.57 -23.54
C VAL A 165 -7.63 -21.31 -22.84
N ASN A 166 -6.54 -21.13 -23.60
CA ASN A 166 -5.21 -20.89 -23.06
C ASN A 166 -5.14 -19.58 -22.25
N GLN A 167 -5.74 -18.50 -22.75
CA GLN A 167 -5.79 -17.24 -22.02
C GLN A 167 -6.60 -17.35 -20.72
N ARG A 168 -7.68 -18.14 -20.72
CA ARG A 168 -8.42 -18.42 -19.48
C ARG A 168 -7.57 -19.19 -18.49
N THR A 169 -6.87 -20.23 -18.93
CA THR A 169 -5.96 -21.01 -18.08
C THR A 169 -4.87 -20.13 -17.48
N VAL A 170 -4.19 -19.31 -18.29
CA VAL A 170 -3.17 -18.38 -17.79
C VAL A 170 -3.76 -17.41 -16.79
N ASN A 171 -4.91 -16.80 -17.08
CA ASN A 171 -5.54 -15.87 -16.14
C ASN A 171 -5.97 -16.56 -14.84
N SER A 172 -6.44 -17.81 -14.89
CA SER A 172 -6.78 -18.59 -13.69
C SER A 172 -5.56 -18.88 -12.83
N LEU A 173 -4.44 -19.28 -13.45
CA LEU A 173 -3.17 -19.48 -12.74
C LEU A 173 -2.65 -18.16 -12.15
N HIS A 174 -2.70 -17.07 -12.93
CA HIS A 174 -2.28 -15.73 -12.50
C HIS A 174 -3.08 -15.26 -11.28
N SER A 175 -4.41 -15.41 -11.33
CA SER A 175 -5.28 -15.08 -10.21
C SER A 175 -5.00 -15.93 -8.97
N ALA A 176 -4.76 -17.24 -9.14
CA ALA A 176 -4.44 -18.13 -8.03
C ALA A 176 -3.12 -17.75 -7.34
N VAL A 177 -2.09 -17.42 -8.13
CA VAL A 177 -0.80 -16.95 -7.60
C VAL A 177 -0.96 -15.59 -6.89
N ARG A 178 -1.72 -14.65 -7.47
CA ARG A 178 -1.89 -13.32 -6.89
C ARG A 178 -2.86 -13.23 -5.72
N ALA A 179 -3.74 -14.22 -5.50
CA ALA A 179 -4.64 -14.23 -4.34
C ALA A 179 -3.88 -14.11 -2.99
N LEU A 180 -2.63 -14.54 -2.98
CA LEU A 180 -1.72 -14.39 -1.84
C LEU A 180 -1.26 -12.94 -1.61
N ALA A 181 -1.09 -12.14 -2.66
CA ALA A 181 -0.71 -10.73 -2.54
C ALA A 181 -1.75 -9.89 -1.79
N GLU A 182 -3.04 -10.19 -1.98
CA GLU A 182 -4.13 -9.54 -1.23
C GLU A 182 -3.99 -9.75 0.28
N ARG A 183 -3.39 -10.87 0.70
CA ARG A 183 -3.12 -11.14 2.12
C ARG A 183 -2.09 -10.20 2.71
N GLY A 184 -1.09 -9.74 1.95
CA GLY A 184 -0.12 -8.76 2.45
C GLY A 184 -0.75 -7.41 2.77
N ASN A 185 -1.66 -6.96 1.88
CA ASN A 185 -2.47 -5.77 2.12
C ASN A 185 -3.40 -5.93 3.33
N ALA A 186 -4.02 -7.10 3.47
CA ALA A 186 -4.85 -7.41 4.61
C ALA A 186 -4.06 -7.44 5.92
N LEU A 187 -2.85 -8.02 5.92
CA LEU A 187 -1.96 -8.14 7.08
C LEU A 187 -1.59 -6.77 7.64
N LEU A 188 -1.15 -5.84 6.79
CA LEU A 188 -0.85 -4.46 7.23
C LEU A 188 -2.08 -3.80 7.89
N LYS A 189 -3.27 -3.96 7.30
CA LYS A 189 -4.51 -3.33 7.78
C LYS A 189 -5.12 -4.02 9.01
N SER A 190 -4.93 -5.33 9.15
CA SER A 190 -5.47 -6.11 10.25
C SER A 190 -4.58 -5.99 11.49
N THR A 191 -3.25 -6.06 11.32
CA THR A 191 -2.27 -5.89 12.41
C THR A 191 -2.29 -4.47 12.96
N PHE A 192 -2.23 -3.45 12.10
CA PHE A 192 -2.12 -2.06 12.55
C PHE A 192 -3.46 -1.31 12.41
N ALA A 193 -4.12 -1.07 13.54
CA ALA A 193 -5.36 -0.30 13.58
C ALA A 193 -5.22 1.11 12.96
N ALA A 194 -4.02 1.70 13.03
CA ALA A 194 -3.70 2.98 12.40
C ALA A 194 -3.95 2.99 10.88
N LEU A 195 -3.80 1.84 10.19
CA LEU A 195 -4.00 1.71 8.75
C LEU A 195 -5.45 1.40 8.36
N ARG A 196 -6.35 1.15 9.32
CA ARG A 196 -7.78 0.94 9.03
C ARG A 196 -8.46 2.25 8.64
N ARG A 197 -8.08 3.34 9.32
CA ARG A 197 -8.54 4.71 9.03
C ARG A 197 -7.58 5.74 9.62
N VAL A 198 -6.81 6.40 8.77
CA VAL A 198 -5.90 7.47 9.18
C VAL A 198 -6.69 8.77 9.38
N THR A 199 -6.57 9.37 10.57
CA THR A 199 -7.19 10.66 10.91
C THR A 199 -6.21 11.83 10.83
N LEU A 200 -4.91 11.55 10.69
CA LEU A 200 -3.87 12.53 10.41
C LEU A 200 -3.96 13.05 8.97
N CYS A 201 -3.10 14.02 8.64
CA CYS A 201 -2.95 14.50 7.27
C CYS A 201 -2.80 13.31 6.29
N PRO A 202 -3.61 13.22 5.21
CA PRO A 202 -3.54 12.10 4.26
C PRO A 202 -2.16 11.90 3.62
N TRP A 203 -1.36 12.96 3.50
CA TRP A 203 0.03 12.88 3.03
C TRP A 203 0.95 12.06 3.94
N ARG A 204 0.57 11.87 5.22
CA ARG A 204 1.33 11.05 6.18
C ARG A 204 1.03 9.56 6.06
N ILE A 205 0.02 9.15 5.30
CA ILE A 205 -0.33 7.73 5.10
C ILE A 205 0.89 6.92 4.64
N GLY A 206 1.72 7.45 3.73
CA GLY A 206 2.90 6.74 3.25
C GLY A 206 3.90 6.43 4.37
N ALA A 207 4.23 7.43 5.20
CA ALA A 207 5.13 7.26 6.33
C ALA A 207 4.55 6.31 7.41
N ILE A 208 3.24 6.41 7.68
CA ILE A 208 2.55 5.51 8.63
C ILE A 208 2.60 4.07 8.12
N THR A 209 2.37 3.84 6.82
CA THR A 209 2.44 2.50 6.22
C THR A 209 3.87 1.95 6.21
N ALA A 210 4.87 2.77 5.91
CA ALA A 210 6.27 2.36 5.96
C ALA A 210 6.72 2.01 7.39
N ALA A 211 6.33 2.81 8.39
CA ALA A 211 6.59 2.52 9.79
C ALA A 211 5.91 1.21 10.24
N ALA A 212 4.66 1.00 9.83
CA ALA A 212 3.93 -0.25 10.09
C ALA A 212 4.61 -1.47 9.45
N LEU A 213 5.15 -1.33 8.23
CA LEU A 213 5.93 -2.38 7.58
C LEU A 213 7.17 -2.75 8.39
N VAL A 214 7.92 -1.77 8.90
CA VAL A 214 9.10 -2.01 9.74
C VAL A 214 8.73 -2.74 11.03
N LEU A 215 7.67 -2.29 11.72
CA LEU A 215 7.19 -2.96 12.92
C LEU A 215 6.79 -4.41 12.63
N LEU A 216 6.09 -4.65 11.52
CA LEU A 216 5.71 -6.00 11.10
C LEU A 216 6.94 -6.89 10.87
N HIS A 217 7.96 -6.36 10.20
CA HIS A 217 9.21 -7.09 9.94
C HIS A 217 9.96 -7.43 11.23
N VAL A 218 10.00 -6.50 12.18
CA VAL A 218 10.64 -6.71 13.50
C VAL A 218 9.86 -7.72 14.35
N GLU A 219 8.53 -7.57 14.47
CA GLU A 219 7.69 -8.46 15.28
C GLU A 219 7.76 -9.92 14.82
N HIS A 220 7.91 -10.15 13.52
CA HIS A 220 7.99 -11.48 12.93
C HIS A 220 9.43 -11.94 12.63
N ASN A 221 10.44 -11.13 12.95
CA ASN A 221 11.85 -11.38 12.59
C ASN A 221 12.03 -11.75 11.10
N ARG A 222 11.32 -11.06 10.21
CA ARG A 222 11.32 -11.34 8.78
C ARG A 222 11.32 -10.07 7.95
N THR A 223 12.44 -9.82 7.28
CA THR A 223 12.63 -8.67 6.39
C THR A 223 12.49 -9.03 4.90
N THR A 224 12.32 -10.32 4.58
CA THR A 224 12.33 -10.90 3.22
C THR A 224 11.40 -12.10 3.14
#